data_AF-A0A3C0PEB8-F1
#
_entry.id   AF-A0A3C0PEB8-F1
#
_cell.length_a   1.000
_cell.length_b   1.000
_cell.length_c   1.000
_cell.angle_alpha   90.00
_cell.angle_beta   90.00
_cell.angle_gamma   90.00
#
_symmetry.space_group_name_H-M   'P 1'
#
loop_
_entity.id
_entity.type
_entity.pdbx_description
1 polymer ?
#
loop_
_entity_poly.entity_id
_entity_poly.type
_entity_poly.pdbx_seq_one_letter_code
_entity_poly.pdbx_strand_id
1 'polypeptide(L)'
;MKNNFFKRRPYFLLPFIGLIICSSAYIKCIYAIPNPAAVYCEKMGYPYSTEKDSAGNVHGVCTLPDGSKVDGWDFFRGKKGTKYNYCAKKGYKTEVQREYRGQDYTECAVCVIQNAADNTVERVKIEDLMKSSL
;
A
#
# COMPACT_ATOMS: atom_id res chain seq x y z
N MET A 1 -18.95 -53.45 -63.47
CA MET A 1 -18.68 -53.24 -62.03
C MET A 1 -18.93 -51.78 -61.69
N LYS A 2 -19.91 -51.56 -60.79
CA LYS A 2 -20.17 -50.40 -59.92
C LYS A 2 -20.35 -48.99 -60.53
N ASN A 3 -21.63 -48.60 -60.47
CA ASN A 3 -22.23 -47.31 -60.78
C ASN A 3 -21.80 -46.16 -59.86
N ASN A 4 -21.96 -44.94 -60.40
CA ASN A 4 -22.23 -43.65 -59.76
C ASN A 4 -22.48 -43.68 -58.24
N PHE A 5 -21.70 -42.89 -57.49
CA PHE A 5 -22.14 -42.39 -56.19
C PHE A 5 -21.59 -40.99 -55.90
N PHE A 6 -22.15 -40.01 -56.61
CA PHE A 6 -22.29 -38.65 -56.11
C PHE A 6 -23.18 -38.71 -54.85
N LYS A 7 -22.58 -38.83 -53.66
CA LYS A 7 -23.29 -38.85 -52.38
C LYS A 7 -23.13 -37.53 -51.65
N ARG A 8 -24.19 -36.74 -51.77
CA ARG A 8 -24.63 -35.59 -50.96
C ARG A 8 -24.06 -35.64 -49.54
N ARG A 9 -23.29 -34.62 -49.14
CA ARG A 9 -22.98 -34.38 -47.73
C ARG A 9 -24.25 -33.86 -47.04
N PRO A 10 -24.78 -34.57 -46.02
CA PRO A 10 -26.05 -34.23 -45.42
C PRO A 10 -25.88 -33.02 -44.50
N TYR A 11 -26.79 -32.06 -44.63
CA TYR A 11 -27.10 -31.10 -43.59
C TYR A 11 -27.64 -31.89 -42.38
N PHE A 12 -26.85 -31.99 -41.32
CA PHE A 12 -27.35 -32.37 -40.00
C PHE A 12 -27.51 -31.10 -39.17
N LEU A 13 -28.71 -30.98 -38.63
CA LEU A 13 -29.27 -29.86 -37.88
C LEU A 13 -28.59 -29.65 -36.51
N LEU A 14 -28.65 -28.38 -36.09
CA LEU A 14 -28.62 -27.86 -34.71
C LEU A 14 -27.25 -27.59 -34.04
N PRO A 15 -27.17 -26.50 -33.25
CA PRO A 15 -25.97 -25.73 -33.01
C PRO A 15 -25.22 -26.23 -31.77
N PHE A 16 -23.94 -26.56 -31.90
CA PHE A 16 -23.03 -26.57 -30.73
C PHE A 16 -22.50 -25.16 -30.47
N ILE A 17 -23.42 -24.19 -30.44
CA ILE A 17 -23.20 -22.90 -29.79
C ILE A 17 -23.58 -23.13 -28.32
N GLY A 18 -22.58 -23.17 -27.45
CA GLY A 18 -22.80 -23.09 -26.01
C GLY A 18 -22.39 -24.32 -25.21
N LEU A 19 -21.07 -24.54 -25.03
CA LEU A 19 -20.57 -25.14 -23.78
C LEU A 19 -19.06 -24.87 -23.51
N ILE A 20 -18.51 -23.73 -23.93
CA ILE A 20 -17.17 -23.28 -23.49
C ILE A 20 -17.20 -21.77 -23.18
N ILE A 21 -18.23 -21.34 -22.44
CA ILE A 21 -18.27 -20.01 -21.82
C ILE A 21 -18.77 -20.17 -20.39
N CYS A 22 -18.05 -20.94 -19.55
CA CYS A 22 -18.32 -20.94 -18.11
C CYS A 22 -17.09 -21.40 -17.31
N SER A 23 -15.93 -20.76 -17.53
CA SER A 23 -14.80 -20.92 -16.60
C SER A 23 -13.88 -19.71 -16.46
N SER A 24 -14.01 -18.66 -17.30
CA SER A 24 -13.09 -17.51 -17.26
C SER A 24 -13.58 -16.29 -16.47
N ALA A 25 -14.71 -16.37 -15.76
CA ALA A 25 -15.21 -15.28 -14.92
C ALA A 25 -14.95 -15.52 -13.42
N TYR A 26 -13.73 -15.89 -13.07
CA TYR A 26 -13.23 -15.78 -11.69
C TYR A 26 -11.83 -15.17 -11.68
N ILE A 27 -11.67 -13.98 -12.28
CA ILE A 27 -10.56 -13.11 -11.88
C ILE A 27 -10.88 -12.66 -10.45
N LYS A 28 -10.41 -13.42 -9.46
CA LYS A 28 -10.32 -12.94 -8.09
C LYS A 28 -9.47 -11.67 -8.14
N CYS A 29 -10.05 -10.54 -7.79
CA CYS A 29 -9.31 -9.33 -7.49
C CYS A 29 -8.43 -9.64 -6.28
N ILE A 30 -7.16 -10.00 -6.51
CA ILE A 30 -6.20 -10.20 -5.43
C ILE A 30 -5.93 -8.82 -4.87
N TYR A 31 -6.60 -8.49 -3.77
CA TYR A 31 -6.39 -7.25 -3.04
C TYR A 31 -5.08 -7.37 -2.26
N ALA A 32 -3.98 -6.89 -2.85
CA ALA A 32 -2.73 -6.76 -2.12
C ALA A 32 -2.88 -5.59 -1.13
N ILE A 33 -2.78 -5.87 0.18
CA ILE A 33 -2.73 -4.82 1.20
C ILE A 33 -1.33 -4.21 1.12
N PRO A 34 -1.20 -2.93 0.73
CA PRO A 34 0.11 -2.32 0.60
C PRO A 34 0.74 -2.11 1.99
N ASN A 35 2.07 -2.20 2.07
CA ASN A 35 2.79 -1.92 3.30
C ASN A 35 2.61 -0.44 3.69
N PRO A 36 2.02 -0.11 4.86
CA PRO A 36 1.80 1.28 5.28
C PRO A 36 3.08 2.13 5.29
N ALA A 37 4.21 1.54 5.69
CA ALA A 37 5.49 2.24 5.71
C ALA A 37 6.01 2.57 4.30
N ALA A 38 5.81 1.66 3.34
CA ALA A 38 6.17 1.89 1.95
C ALA A 38 5.30 2.99 1.34
N VAL A 39 3.99 2.88 1.50
CA VAL A 39 3.02 3.87 1.03
C VAL A 39 3.30 5.24 1.64
N TYR A 40 3.66 5.29 2.92
CA TYR A 40 4.03 6.54 3.57
C TYR A 40 5.29 7.16 2.97
N CYS A 41 6.37 6.38 2.83
CA CYS A 41 7.61 6.84 2.21
C CYS A 41 7.36 7.42 0.81
N GLU A 42 6.59 6.70 -0.02
CA GLU A 42 6.25 7.12 -1.38
C GLU A 42 5.35 8.35 -1.40
N LYS A 43 4.33 8.43 -0.53
CA LYS A 43 3.46 9.61 -0.39
C LYS A 43 4.24 10.85 0.06
N MET A 44 5.33 10.67 0.81
CA MET A 44 6.24 11.76 1.16
C MET A 44 7.13 12.18 0.00
N GLY A 45 7.10 11.45 -1.12
CA GLY A 45 7.88 11.70 -2.33
C GLY A 45 9.26 11.06 -2.29
N TYR A 46 9.46 10.04 -1.45
CA TYR A 46 10.77 9.43 -1.21
C TYR A 46 10.85 8.01 -1.79
N PRO A 47 12.01 7.60 -2.35
CA PRO A 47 12.18 6.24 -2.84
C PRO A 47 12.10 5.21 -1.70
N TYR A 48 11.31 4.16 -1.91
CA TYR A 48 11.25 2.99 -1.05
C TYR A 48 11.92 1.79 -1.74
N SER A 49 12.69 1.02 -0.99
CA SER A 49 13.36 -0.19 -1.46
C SER A 49 13.40 -1.24 -0.35
N THR A 50 13.79 -2.46 -0.67
CA THR A 50 14.04 -3.51 0.31
C THR A 50 15.51 -3.88 0.32
N GLU A 51 16.07 -4.06 1.50
CA GLU A 51 17.47 -4.40 1.72
C GLU A 51 17.58 -5.60 2.64
N LYS A 52 18.67 -6.37 2.53
CA LYS A 52 18.98 -7.48 3.44
C LYS A 52 19.97 -7.00 4.50
N ASP A 53 19.70 -7.33 5.75
CA ASP A 53 20.67 -7.12 6.83
C ASP A 53 21.78 -8.20 6.81
N SER A 54 22.75 -8.09 7.73
CA SER A 54 23.87 -9.03 7.85
C SER A 54 23.43 -10.46 8.24
N ALA A 55 22.24 -10.63 8.79
CA ALA A 55 21.65 -11.92 9.10
C ALA A 55 20.78 -12.46 7.94
N GLY A 56 20.66 -11.72 6.84
CA GLY A 56 19.87 -12.07 5.67
C GLY A 56 18.38 -11.70 5.77
N ASN A 57 17.95 -11.02 6.84
CA ASN A 57 16.57 -10.57 6.98
C ASN A 57 16.29 -9.43 6.01
N VAL A 58 15.16 -9.51 5.30
CA VAL A 58 14.72 -8.46 4.39
C VAL A 58 13.91 -7.42 5.18
N HIS A 59 14.28 -6.15 5.08
CA HIS A 59 13.55 -5.03 5.65
C HIS A 59 13.37 -3.92 4.61
N GLY A 60 12.43 -3.02 4.88
CA GLY A 60 12.11 -1.92 3.99
C GLY A 60 12.87 -0.65 4.36
N VAL A 61 13.39 0.05 3.36
CA VAL A 61 14.23 1.23 3.51
C VAL A 61 13.64 2.39 2.73
N CYS A 62 13.51 3.54 3.40
CA CYS A 62 13.13 4.82 2.81
C CYS A 62 14.37 5.70 2.62
N THR A 63 14.59 6.21 1.41
CA THR A 63 15.72 7.10 1.09
C THR A 63 15.26 8.55 1.19
N LEU A 64 15.78 9.29 2.17
CA LEU A 64 15.39 10.66 2.48
C LEU A 64 16.09 11.68 1.57
N PRO A 65 15.63 12.94 1.50
CA PRO A 65 16.18 13.96 0.60
C PRO A 65 17.66 14.29 0.78
N ASP A 66 18.24 14.05 1.95
CA ASP A 66 19.69 14.21 2.18
C ASP A 66 20.51 12.96 1.80
N GLY A 67 19.88 11.97 1.18
CA GLY A 67 20.49 10.70 0.80
C GLY A 67 20.56 9.68 1.94
N SER A 68 20.12 10.04 3.15
CA SER A 68 20.10 9.07 4.26
C SER A 68 19.07 7.98 4.02
N LYS A 69 19.44 6.74 4.36
CA LYS A 69 18.58 5.56 4.29
C LYS A 69 18.11 5.21 5.69
N VAL A 70 16.80 5.16 5.90
CA VAL A 70 16.19 4.82 7.19
C VAL A 70 15.23 3.66 7.05
N ASP A 71 15.07 2.87 8.11
CA ASP A 71 14.03 1.84 8.15
C ASP A 71 12.65 2.49 7.92
N GLY A 72 11.86 1.91 7.02
CA GLY A 72 10.59 2.47 6.61
C GLY A 72 9.59 2.54 7.76
N TRP A 73 9.58 1.56 8.66
CA TRP A 73 8.70 1.55 9.82
C TRP A 73 9.14 2.53 10.90
N ASP A 74 10.45 2.74 11.08
CA ASP A 74 10.98 3.79 11.96
C ASP A 74 10.61 5.18 11.45
N PHE A 75 10.67 5.39 10.12
CA PHE A 75 10.24 6.65 9.50
C PHE A 75 8.74 6.88 9.62
N PHE A 76 7.92 5.86 9.32
CA PHE A 76 6.47 5.90 9.46
C PHE A 76 6.02 6.20 10.89
N ARG A 77 6.69 5.60 11.88
CA ARG A 77 6.40 5.81 13.32
C ARG A 77 7.04 7.07 13.89
N GLY A 78 7.72 7.88 13.07
CA GLY A 78 8.30 9.16 13.48
C GLY A 78 9.52 9.03 14.40
N LYS A 79 10.18 7.87 14.43
CA LYS A 79 11.41 7.63 15.22
C LYS A 79 12.66 8.12 14.52
N LYS A 80 12.68 8.05 13.18
CA LYS A 80 13.80 8.50 12.33
C LYS A 80 13.30 9.40 11.23
N GLY A 81 14.21 10.15 10.62
CA GLY A 81 13.89 11.03 9.48
C GLY A 81 12.88 12.13 9.80
N THR A 82 12.71 12.51 11.08
CA THR A 82 11.67 13.45 11.52
C THR A 82 11.72 14.79 10.81
N LYS A 83 12.91 15.26 10.43
CA LYS A 83 13.12 16.47 9.60
C LYS A 83 12.38 16.43 8.26
N TYR A 84 12.12 15.24 7.72
CA TYR A 84 11.54 15.03 6.38
C TYR A 84 10.14 14.43 6.43
N ASN A 85 9.58 14.20 7.61
CA ASN A 85 8.26 13.60 7.76
C ASN A 85 7.13 14.61 7.50
N TYR A 86 5.88 14.14 7.51
CA TYR A 86 4.72 14.97 7.22
C TYR A 86 4.60 16.19 8.15
N CYS A 87 4.79 15.98 9.47
CA CYS A 87 4.70 17.06 10.44
C CYS A 87 5.72 18.16 10.15
N ALA A 88 7.00 17.80 9.91
CA ALA A 88 8.03 18.77 9.61
C ALA A 88 7.76 19.54 8.32
N LYS A 89 7.24 18.90 7.27
CA LYS A 89 6.81 19.59 6.04
C LYS A 89 5.69 20.62 6.27
N LYS A 90 4.87 20.42 7.30
CA LYS A 90 3.80 21.34 7.71
C LYS A 90 4.24 22.32 8.81
N GLY A 91 5.49 22.25 9.27
CA GLY A 91 6.01 23.09 10.35
C GLY A 91 5.59 22.65 11.75
N TYR A 92 5.05 21.44 11.91
CA TYR A 92 4.65 20.88 13.20
C TYR A 92 5.76 20.03 13.83
N LYS A 93 5.78 19.98 15.16
CA LYS A 93 6.64 19.04 15.90
C LYS A 93 6.08 17.62 15.77
N THR A 94 6.95 16.62 15.72
CA THR A 94 6.58 15.21 15.79
C THR A 94 6.72 14.69 17.21
N GLU A 95 5.73 13.94 17.68
CA GLU A 95 5.81 13.09 18.86
C GLU A 95 5.46 11.65 18.48
N VAL A 96 5.96 10.68 19.25
CA VAL A 96 5.60 9.26 19.10
C VAL A 96 4.63 8.92 20.21
N GLN A 97 3.41 8.55 19.86
CA GLN A 97 2.36 8.17 20.81
C GLN A 97 2.14 6.67 20.79
N ARG A 98 1.98 6.07 21.97
CA ARG A 98 1.58 4.67 22.10
C ARG A 98 0.07 4.54 22.09
N GLU A 99 -0.44 3.63 21.27
CA GLU A 99 -1.84 3.23 21.23
C GLU A 99 -1.93 1.77 21.66
N TYR A 100 -2.62 1.54 22.77
CA TYR A 100 -2.78 0.21 23.35
C TYR A 100 -3.91 -0.55 22.64
N ARG A 101 -3.64 -1.82 22.31
CA ARG A 101 -4.59 -2.77 21.74
C ARG A 101 -4.58 -4.02 22.62
N GLY A 102 -5.41 -4.00 23.66
CA GLY A 102 -5.39 -5.05 24.69
C GLY A 102 -4.10 -4.99 25.51
N GLN A 103 -3.33 -6.08 25.52
CA GLN A 103 -2.04 -6.16 26.21
C GLN A 103 -0.85 -5.66 25.38
N ASP A 104 -1.06 -5.42 24.09
CA ASP A 104 -0.04 -4.91 23.17
C ASP A 104 -0.19 -3.41 22.95
N TYR A 105 0.85 -2.80 22.38
CA TYR A 105 0.80 -1.41 21.92
C TYR A 105 1.41 -1.27 20.54
N THR A 106 0.90 -0.31 19.78
CA THR A 106 1.57 0.22 18.60
C THR A 106 2.09 1.63 18.89
N GLU A 107 3.13 2.04 18.19
CA GLU A 107 3.66 3.39 18.26
C GLU A 107 3.32 4.10 16.95
N CYS A 108 2.72 5.28 17.04
CA CYS A 108 2.29 6.09 15.91
C CYS A 108 2.94 7.46 15.98
N ALA A 109 3.28 8.03 14.82
CA ALA A 109 3.70 9.41 14.74
C ALA A 109 2.48 10.35 14.84
N VAL A 110 2.56 11.34 15.71
CA VAL A 110 1.57 12.42 15.84
C VAL A 110 2.23 13.76 15.56
N CYS A 111 1.50 14.63 14.86
CA CYS A 111 1.85 16.04 14.74
C CYS A 111 1.29 16.79 15.92
N VAL A 112 2.14 17.56 16.59
CA VAL A 112 1.76 18.47 17.67
C VAL A 112 1.44 19.82 17.04
N ILE A 113 0.16 20.17 17.06
CA ILE A 113 -0.39 21.39 16.47
C ILE A 113 -0.72 22.34 17.61
N GLN A 114 -0.06 23.49 17.64
CA GLN A 114 -0.34 24.55 18.60
C GLN A 114 -1.32 25.54 17.97
N ASN A 115 -2.50 25.68 18.57
CA ASN A 115 -3.45 26.72 18.19
C ASN A 115 -3.04 28.03 18.88
N ALA A 116 -2.70 29.04 18.08
CA ALA A 116 -2.27 30.33 18.60
C ALA A 116 -3.43 31.16 19.19
N ALA A 117 -4.67 30.90 18.77
CA ALA A 117 -5.84 31.67 19.19
C ALA A 117 -6.27 31.37 20.63
N ASP A 118 -6.15 30.12 21.07
CA ASP A 118 -6.62 29.65 22.38
C ASP A 118 -5.53 28.94 23.20
N ASN A 119 -4.29 28.94 22.70
CA ASN A 119 -3.13 28.28 23.31
C ASN A 119 -3.32 26.77 23.54
N THR A 120 -4.22 26.11 22.79
CA THR A 120 -4.44 24.67 22.90
C THR A 120 -3.43 23.87 22.08
N VAL A 121 -3.13 22.65 22.55
CA VAL A 121 -2.26 21.69 21.86
C VAL A 121 -3.08 20.50 21.42
N GLU A 122 -3.16 20.29 20.10
CA GLU A 122 -3.75 19.10 19.51
C GLU A 122 -2.67 18.13 19.05
N ARG A 123 -2.91 16.83 19.23
CA ARG A 123 -2.05 15.76 18.73
C ARG A 123 -2.82 14.95 17.71
N VAL A 124 -2.49 15.10 16.44
CA VAL A 124 -3.18 14.42 15.35
C VAL A 124 -2.24 13.40 14.72
N LYS A 125 -2.69 12.15 14.57
CA LYS A 125 -1.91 11.10 13.91
C LYS A 125 -1.63 11.49 12.47
N ILE A 126 -0.40 11.25 12.01
CA ILE A 126 -0.02 11.49 10.60
C ILE A 126 -0.97 10.73 9.66
N GLU A 127 -1.32 9.50 10.02
CA GLU A 127 -2.24 8.64 9.25
C GLU A 127 -3.59 9.31 8.97
N ASP A 128 -4.15 10.02 9.94
CA ASP A 128 -5.46 10.66 9.81
C ASP A 128 -5.37 11.93 8.97
N LEU A 129 -4.28 12.69 9.11
CA LEU A 129 -3.98 13.84 8.26
C LEU A 129 -3.81 13.43 6.80
N MET A 130 -3.20 12.28 6.54
CA MET A 130 -2.98 11.78 5.18
C MET A 130 -4.23 11.21 4.52
N LYS A 131 -5.18 10.67 5.29
CA LYS A 131 -6.48 10.24 4.76
C LYS A 131 -7.34 11.43 4.32
N SER A 132 -7.19 12.58 4.98
CA SER A 132 -7.95 13.81 4.67
C SER A 132 -7.49 14.54 3.39
N SER A 133 -6.35 14.13 2.81
CA SER A 133 -5.78 14.71 1.59
C SER A 133 -6.03 13.85 0.33
N LEU A 134 -6.94 12.88 0.41
CA LEU A 134 -7.39 12.02 -0.68
C LEU A 134 -8.83 12.34 -1.09
#